data_AF-A0A7Y2BYW0-F1
#
_entry.id   AF-A0A7Y2BYW0-F1
#
_cell.length_a   1.000
_cell.length_b   1.000
_cell.length_c   1.000
_cell.angle_alpha   90.00
_cell.angle_beta   90.00
_cell.angle_gamma   90.00
#
_symmetry.space_group_name_H-M   'P 1'
#
loop_
_entity.id
_entity.type
_entity.pdbx_description
1 polymer ?
#
loop_
_entity_poly.entity_id
_entity_poly.type
_entity_poly.pdbx_seq_one_letter_code
_entity_poly.pdbx_strand_id
1 'polypeptide(L)' 'MKDKDGYNALTPEESYVINDKGTERPFTGAYNNFDEKGIYVCRKCDTPLYR' A
#
# COMPACT_ATOMS: atom_id res chain seq x y z
N MET A 1 -10.88 -8.22 -5.67
CA MET A 1 -11.86 -7.65 -6.62
C MET A 1 -11.66 -6.14 -6.61
N LYS A 2 -11.70 -5.49 -7.78
CA LYS A 2 -11.60 -4.03 -7.89
C LYS A 2 -12.98 -3.40 -7.73
N ASP A 3 -13.05 -2.23 -7.11
CA ASP A 3 -14.29 -1.46 -6.94
C ASP A 3 -14.76 -0.85 -8.26
N LYS A 4 -15.94 -0.21 -8.27
CA LYS A 4 -16.54 0.41 -9.46
C LYS A 4 -15.63 1.44 -10.14
N ASP A 5 -14.75 2.07 -9.37
CA ASP A 5 -13.77 3.06 -9.85
C ASP A 5 -12.44 2.40 -10.29
N GLY A 6 -12.34 1.07 -10.30
CA GLY A 6 -11.15 0.33 -10.71
C GLY A 6 -10.04 0.24 -9.66
N TYR A 7 -10.30 0.60 -8.41
CA TYR A 7 -9.35 0.51 -7.30
C TYR A 7 -9.36 -0.86 -6.63
N ASN A 8 -8.23 -1.27 -6.09
CA ASN A 8 -8.12 -2.48 -5.27
C ASN A 8 -8.79 -2.27 -3.91
N ALA A 9 -9.40 -3.35 -3.40
CA ALA A 9 -9.84 -3.41 -2.01
C ALA A 9 -8.63 -3.30 -1.07
N LEU A 10 -8.78 -2.47 -0.03
CA LEU A 10 -7.76 -2.21 0.99
C LEU A 10 -8.20 -2.81 2.33
N THR A 11 -7.23 -3.23 3.16
CA THR A 11 -7.51 -3.50 4.58
C THR A 11 -7.85 -2.21 5.33
N PRO A 12 -8.45 -2.27 6.53
CA PRO A 12 -8.69 -1.08 7.34
C PRO A 12 -7.42 -0.24 7.58
N GLU A 13 -6.29 -0.88 7.82
CA GLU A 13 -4.99 -0.24 8.05
C GLU A 13 -4.45 0.42 6.77
N GLU A 14 -4.52 -0.29 5.63
CA GLU A 14 -4.14 0.27 4.32
C GLU A 14 -5.02 1.47 3.96
N SER A 15 -6.33 1.40 4.21
CA SER A 15 -7.26 2.52 3.99
C SER A 15 -6.95 3.71 4.88
N TYR A 16 -6.66 3.49 6.15
CA TYR A 16 -6.27 4.57 7.08
C TYR A 16 -5.04 5.32 6.57
N VAL A 17 -4.00 4.60 6.12
CA VAL A 17 -2.79 5.23 5.59
C VAL A 17 -3.03 5.92 4.25
N ILE A 18 -3.71 5.26 3.30
CA ILE A 18 -3.83 5.73 1.91
C ILE A 18 -4.94 6.77 1.73
N ASN A 19 -6.12 6.53 2.30
CA ASN A 19 -7.29 7.40 2.12
C ASN A 19 -7.35 8.50 3.19
N ASP A 20 -7.06 8.16 4.44
CA ASP A 20 -7.18 9.09 5.58
C ASP A 20 -5.87 9.81 5.92
N LYS A 21 -4.81 9.58 5.11
CA LYS A 21 -3.46 10.15 5.29
C LYS A 21 -2.86 9.85 6.67
N GLY A 22 -3.22 8.70 7.23
CA GLY A 22 -2.65 8.18 8.46
C GLY A 22 -1.21 7.72 8.30
N THR A 23 -0.56 7.45 9.43
CA THR A 23 0.81 6.92 9.47
C THR A 23 0.77 5.58 10.20
N GLU A 24 1.37 4.55 9.61
CA GLU A 24 1.55 3.28 10.30
C GLU A 24 2.48 3.44 11.52
N ARG A 25 2.40 2.51 12.47
CA ARG A 25 3.29 2.54 13.63
C ARG A 25 4.73 2.26 13.19
N PRO A 26 5.73 2.84 13.87
CA PRO A 26 7.12 2.58 13.53
C PRO A 26 7.43 1.09 13.64
N PHE A 27 8.18 0.56 12.68
CA PHE A 27 8.67 -0.81 12.62
C PHE A 27 7.60 -1.90 12.45
N THR A 28 6.35 -1.55 12.10
CA THR A 28 5.28 -2.55 11.88
C THR A 28 5.01 -2.88 10.41
N GLY A 29 5.46 -2.05 9.48
CA GLY A 29 5.22 -2.24 8.05
C GLY A 29 5.93 -3.48 7.51
N ALA A 30 5.26 -4.22 6.61
CA ALA A 30 5.80 -5.43 5.99
C ALA A 30 7.13 -5.18 5.24
N TYR A 31 7.34 -3.96 4.77
CA TYR A 31 8.54 -3.55 4.04
C TYR A 31 9.59 -2.85 4.90
N ASN A 32 9.41 -2.77 6.23
CA ASN A 32 10.35 -2.06 7.11
C ASN A 32 11.78 -2.62 7.05
N ASN A 33 11.93 -3.94 6.81
CA ASN A 33 13.23 -4.62 6.70
C ASN A 33 13.30 -5.50 5.43
N PHE A 34 12.60 -5.10 4.36
CA PHE A 34 12.55 -5.86 3.12
C PHE A 34 13.61 -5.36 2.13
N ASP A 35 14.50 -6.24 1.67
CA ASP A 35 15.66 -5.91 0.84
C ASP A 35 15.75 -6.74 -0.46
N GLU A 36 14.68 -7.45 -0.81
CA GLU A 36 14.65 -8.21 -2.07
C GLU A 36 14.46 -7.31 -3.29
N LYS A 37 14.87 -7.82 -4.46
CA LYS A 37 14.70 -7.12 -5.74
C LYS A 37 13.25 -7.17 -6.19
N GLY A 38 12.66 -6.02 -6.50
CA GLY A 38 11.28 -5.94 -6.96
C GLY A 38 10.89 -4.54 -7.43
N ILE A 39 9.59 -4.31 -7.53
CA ILE A 39 8.99 -3.00 -7.79
C ILE A 39 7.89 -2.80 -6.74
N TYR A 40 7.91 -1.66 -6.06
CA TYR A 40 6.84 -1.26 -5.16
C TYR A 40 5.72 -0.62 -5.96
N VAL A 41 4.53 -1.21 -5.89
CA VAL A 41 3.34 -0.71 -6.57
C VAL A 41 2.37 -0.08 -5.58
N CYS A 42 1.65 0.94 -6.01
CA CYS A 42 0.58 1.54 -5.23
C CYS A 42 -0.49 0.49 -4.92
N ARG A 43 -0.74 0.24 -3.63
CA ARG A 43 -1.69 -0.78 -3.19
C ARG A 43 -3.11 -0.56 -3.72
N LYS A 44 -3.51 0.71 -3.92
CA LYS A 44 -4.86 1.09 -4.37
C LYS A 44 -5.05 0.99 -5.89
N CYS A 45 -4.04 1.30 -6.70
CA CYS A 45 -4.20 1.43 -8.16
C CYS A 45 -3.15 0.69 -9.01
N ASP A 46 -2.25 -0.08 -8.40
CA ASP A 46 -1.19 -0.86 -9.05
C ASP A 46 -0.16 -0.02 -9.84
N THR A 47 -0.18 1.31 -9.72
CA THR A 47 0.82 2.17 -10.36
C THR A 47 2.21 1.92 -9.75
N PRO A 48 3.27 1.68 -10.55
CA PRO A 48 4.62 1.49 -10.03
C PRO A 48 5.16 2.80 -9.42
N LEU A 49 5.72 2.72 -8.22
CA LEU A 49 6.21 3.88 -7.46
C LEU A 49 7.74 3.86 -7.30
N TYR A 50 8.32 2.72 -6.91
CA TYR A 50 9.75 2.59 -6.61
C TYR A 50 10.33 1.27 -7.13
N ARG A 51 11.65 1.21 -7.34
CA ARG A 51 12.41 0.03 -7.77
C ARG A 51 13.76 -0.03 -7.06
#